data_AF-A0AAE4LJW5-F1
#
_entry.id   AF-A0AAE4LJW5-F1
#
_cell.length_a   1.000
_cell.length_b   1.000
_cell.length_c   1.000
_cell.angle_alpha   90.00
_cell.angle_beta   90.00
_cell.angle_gamma   90.00
#
_symmetry.space_group_name_H-M   'P 1'
#
loop_
_entity.id
_entity.type
_entity.pdbx_description
1 polymer ?
#
loop_
_entity_poly.entity_id
_entity_poly.type
_entity_poly.pdbx_seq_one_letter_code
_entity_poly.pdbx_strand_id
1 'polypeptide(L)'
;MSNLIDILKGVHPGLFLQRELNNRNLKSGRFAESIGEHPQTISAIIRGRRSMNIPLSLRIEHALALEEGMLMTLQVHYDIVQEKRKLSSAHHPDIDKYRLSLFWDTSFDNIDWDAHSSYVINRVMERGNEEEIIETIRFYGRETILSKIVLSPSSPFSSVIKKNLKQYLDYEA
;
A
#
# COMPACT_ATOMS: atom_id res chain seq x y z
N MET A 1 -6.40 -21.18 8.95
CA MET A 1 -5.01 -20.68 8.79
C MET A 1 -4.84 -19.74 7.59
N SER A 2 -5.24 -20.07 6.34
CA SER A 2 -4.93 -19.20 5.18
C SER A 2 -5.59 -17.82 5.22
N ASN A 3 -6.88 -17.73 5.57
CA ASN A 3 -7.66 -16.51 5.37
C ASN A 3 -7.16 -15.29 6.19
N LEU A 4 -6.79 -15.48 7.46
CA LEU A 4 -6.35 -14.34 8.31
C LEU A 4 -4.98 -13.81 7.89
N ILE A 5 -4.01 -14.69 7.62
CA ILE A 5 -2.70 -14.27 7.13
C ILE A 5 -2.86 -13.60 5.77
N ASP A 6 -3.67 -14.15 4.87
CA ASP A 6 -3.94 -13.54 3.56
C ASP A 6 -4.53 -12.13 3.67
N ILE A 7 -5.46 -11.89 4.61
CA ILE A 7 -6.03 -10.56 4.88
C ILE A 7 -4.99 -9.59 5.46
N LEU A 8 -4.05 -10.10 6.27
CA LEU A 8 -3.09 -9.26 7.01
C LEU A 8 -1.73 -9.12 6.33
N LYS A 9 -1.49 -9.78 5.19
CA LYS A 9 -0.25 -9.66 4.41
C LYS A 9 0.05 -8.18 4.11
N GLY A 10 1.26 -7.75 4.48
CA GLY A 10 1.71 -6.36 4.26
C GLY A 10 1.40 -5.39 5.39
N VAL A 11 0.72 -5.81 6.47
CA VAL A 11 0.49 -5.01 7.67
C VAL A 11 1.61 -5.23 8.68
N HIS A 12 2.15 -4.16 9.27
CA HIS A 12 3.18 -4.27 10.31
C HIS A 12 2.63 -5.02 11.54
N PRO A 13 3.35 -6.03 12.09
CA PRO A 13 2.86 -6.84 13.21
C PRO A 13 2.55 -6.04 14.47
N GLY A 14 3.21 -4.89 14.64
CA GLY A 14 2.90 -3.96 15.74
C GLY A 14 1.49 -3.40 15.71
N LEU A 15 0.90 -3.17 14.53
CA LEU A 15 -0.49 -2.70 14.42
C LEU A 15 -1.48 -3.80 14.82
N PHE A 16 -1.21 -5.03 14.39
CA PHE A 16 -1.96 -6.21 14.83
C PHE A 16 -1.87 -6.37 16.36
N LEU A 17 -0.67 -6.31 16.92
CA LEU A 17 -0.45 -6.41 18.37
C LEU A 17 -1.22 -5.33 19.13
N GLN A 18 -1.21 -4.08 18.65
CA GLN A 18 -1.96 -3.00 19.29
C GLN A 18 -3.46 -3.30 19.35
N ARG A 19 -4.04 -3.80 18.25
CA ARG A 19 -5.45 -4.20 18.20
C ARG A 19 -5.74 -5.34 19.16
N GLU A 20 -4.88 -6.35 19.20
CA GLU A 20 -5.04 -7.51 20.08
C GLU A 20 -5.01 -7.12 21.56
N LEU A 21 -4.08 -6.23 21.94
CA LEU A 21 -4.01 -5.71 23.31
C LEU A 21 -5.23 -4.87 23.67
N ASN A 22 -5.69 -4.02 22.75
CA ASN A 22 -6.88 -3.19 22.97
C ASN A 22 -8.14 -4.06 23.14
N ASN A 23 -8.33 -5.09 22.32
CA ASN A 23 -9.46 -6.01 22.41
C ASN A 23 -9.50 -6.76 23.75
N ARG A 24 -8.33 -6.96 24.37
CA ARG A 24 -8.17 -7.60 25.68
C ARG A 24 -8.12 -6.61 26.85
N ASN A 25 -8.30 -5.32 26.59
CA ASN A 25 -8.17 -4.24 27.57
C ASN A 25 -6.79 -4.22 28.28
N LEU A 26 -5.74 -4.64 27.59
CA LEU A 26 -4.37 -4.68 28.11
C LEU A 26 -3.61 -3.40 27.74
N LYS A 27 -2.94 -2.80 28.73
CA LYS A 27 -2.02 -1.69 28.47
C LYS A 27 -0.66 -2.23 27.99
N SER A 28 -0.16 -1.71 26.87
CA SER A 28 1.10 -2.15 26.25
C SER A 28 2.31 -2.15 27.19
N GLY A 29 2.43 -1.15 28.07
CA GLY A 29 3.52 -1.10 29.05
C GLY A 29 3.48 -2.25 30.07
N ARG A 30 2.30 -2.48 30.69
CA ARG A 30 2.11 -3.59 31.63
C ARG A 30 2.28 -4.95 30.95
N PHE A 31 1.81 -5.06 29.70
CA PHE A 31 1.99 -6.27 28.92
C PHE A 31 3.48 -6.54 28.65
N ALA A 32 4.26 -5.52 28.28
CA ALA A 32 5.71 -5.65 28.09
C ALA A 32 6.39 -6.20 29.36
N GLU A 33 6.07 -5.61 30.52
CA GLU A 33 6.60 -6.06 31.81
C GLU A 33 6.24 -7.52 32.09
N SER A 34 5.01 -7.94 31.81
CA SER A 34 4.55 -9.33 32.04
C SER A 34 5.29 -10.38 31.21
N ILE A 35 5.87 -9.99 30.06
CA ILE A 35 6.67 -10.88 29.21
C ILE A 35 8.18 -10.67 29.38
N GLY A 36 8.60 -9.88 30.38
CA GLY A 36 10.01 -9.57 30.61
C GLY A 36 10.64 -8.70 29.52
N GLU A 37 9.89 -7.76 28.96
CA GLU A 37 10.37 -6.78 27.99
C GLU A 37 10.27 -5.34 28.50
N HIS A 38 11.09 -4.47 27.91
CA HIS A 38 11.01 -3.05 28.21
C HIS A 38 9.77 -2.42 27.51
N PRO A 39 8.94 -1.61 28.21
CA PRO A 39 7.77 -0.94 27.62
C PRO A 39 8.06 -0.16 26.34
N GLN A 40 9.26 0.41 26.23
CA GLN A 40 9.70 1.13 25.02
C GLN A 40 9.88 0.19 23.81
N THR A 41 10.27 -1.07 24.02
CA THR A 41 10.40 -2.06 22.95
C THR A 41 9.05 -2.31 22.28
N ILE A 42 8.04 -2.68 23.08
CA ILE A 42 6.68 -2.92 22.58
C ILE A 42 6.09 -1.65 21.98
N SER A 43 6.31 -0.50 22.61
CA SER A 43 5.83 0.78 22.09
C SER A 43 6.47 1.16 20.75
N ALA A 44 7.76 0.88 20.55
CA ALA A 44 8.44 1.14 19.29
C ALA A 44 7.92 0.22 18.17
N ILE A 45 7.66 -1.05 18.49
CA ILE A 45 7.08 -2.02 17.56
C ILE A 45 5.65 -1.63 17.18
N ILE A 46 4.79 -1.30 18.14
CA ILE A 46 3.41 -0.85 17.89
C ILE A 46 3.39 0.36 16.95
N ARG A 47 4.32 1.31 17.13
CA ARG A 47 4.44 2.50 16.27
C ARG A 47 5.17 2.24 14.94
N GLY A 48 5.56 1.01 14.64
CA GLY A 48 6.29 0.66 13.41
C GLY A 48 7.72 1.22 13.33
N ARG A 49 8.28 1.69 14.44
CA ARG A 49 9.66 2.20 14.50
C ARG A 49 10.71 1.11 14.69
N ARG A 50 10.27 -0.12 15.00
CA ARG A 50 11.12 -1.29 15.20
C ARG A 50 10.42 -2.53 14.66
N SER A 51 11.15 -3.36 13.93
CA SER A 51 10.67 -4.66 13.48
C SER A 51 10.55 -5.65 14.64
N MET A 52 9.64 -6.61 14.48
CA MET A 52 9.54 -7.79 15.34
C MET A 52 10.80 -8.67 15.20
N ASN A 53 11.13 -9.42 16.25
CA ASN A 53 12.13 -10.48 16.21
C ASN A 53 11.57 -11.79 16.77
N ILE A 54 12.21 -12.92 16.46
CA ILE A 54 11.73 -14.26 16.80
C ILE A 54 11.59 -14.47 18.33
N PRO A 55 12.60 -14.18 19.18
CA PRO A 55 12.45 -14.39 20.62
C PRO A 55 11.31 -13.58 21.25
N LEU A 56 11.08 -12.36 20.77
CA LEU A 56 9.99 -11.53 21.25
C LEU A 56 8.63 -12.00 20.71
N SER A 57 8.54 -12.39 19.44
CA SER A 57 7.29 -12.87 18.87
C SER A 57 6.78 -14.10 19.63
N LEU A 58 7.65 -15.06 19.91
CA LEU A 58 7.28 -16.29 20.64
C LEU A 58 6.76 -15.98 22.05
N ARG A 59 7.39 -15.05 22.78
CA ARG A 59 6.91 -14.62 24.10
C ARG A 59 5.55 -13.93 24.04
N ILE A 60 5.35 -13.07 23.05
CA ILE A 60 4.06 -12.38 22.83
C ILE A 60 2.98 -13.39 22.46
N GLU A 61 3.27 -14.28 21.51
CA GLU A 61 2.35 -15.31 21.02
C GLU A 61 1.92 -16.23 22.16
N HIS A 62 2.88 -16.72 22.95
CA HIS A 62 2.59 -17.52 24.14
C HIS A 62 1.74 -16.75 25.17
N ALA A 63 2.11 -15.51 25.51
CA ALA A 63 1.38 -14.72 26.51
C ALA A 63 -0.05 -14.34 26.09
N LEU A 64 -0.31 -14.25 24.78
CA LEU A 64 -1.62 -13.93 24.23
C LEU A 64 -2.38 -15.18 23.74
N ALA A 65 -1.82 -16.39 23.91
CA ALA A 65 -2.35 -17.63 23.37
C ALA A 65 -2.65 -17.55 21.86
N LEU A 66 -1.70 -16.97 21.10
CA LEU A 66 -1.73 -16.93 19.65
C LEU A 66 -0.94 -18.11 19.07
N GLU A 67 -1.18 -18.39 17.79
CA GLU A 67 -0.41 -19.37 17.03
C GLU A 67 1.06 -18.95 16.89
N GLU A 68 1.98 -19.87 17.17
CA GLU A 68 3.41 -19.63 17.03
C GLU A 68 3.78 -19.31 15.58
N GLY A 69 4.63 -18.31 15.39
CA GLY A 69 5.10 -17.89 14.06
C GLY A 69 4.16 -16.94 13.31
N MET A 70 2.98 -16.64 13.85
CA MET A 70 2.04 -15.68 13.27
C MET A 70 2.67 -14.29 13.07
N LEU A 71 3.27 -13.72 14.12
CA LEU A 71 3.81 -12.36 14.08
C LEU A 71 5.03 -12.25 13.18
N MET A 72 5.87 -13.28 13.14
CA MET A 72 7.03 -13.32 12.22
C MET A 72 6.60 -13.49 10.77
N THR A 73 5.55 -14.25 10.50
CA THR A 73 4.96 -14.35 9.16
C THR A 73 4.46 -12.98 8.69
N LEU A 74 3.78 -12.23 9.57
CA LEU A 74 3.38 -10.85 9.28
C LEU A 74 4.58 -9.92 9.07
N GLN A 75 5.62 -10.03 9.89
CA GLN A 75 6.85 -9.25 9.74
C GLN A 75 7.49 -9.48 8.38
N VAL A 76 7.67 -10.74 7.97
CA VAL A 76 8.26 -11.10 6.67
C VAL A 76 7.44 -10.52 5.52
N HIS A 77 6.12 -10.67 5.55
CA HIS A 77 5.27 -10.10 4.49
C HIS A 77 5.30 -8.57 4.47
N TYR A 78 5.33 -7.92 5.64
CA TYR A 78 5.51 -6.47 5.73
C TYR A 78 6.84 -6.03 5.14
N ASP A 79 7.93 -6.70 5.49
CA ASP A 79 9.28 -6.38 4.99
C ASP A 79 9.37 -6.54 3.48
N ILE A 80 8.75 -7.59 2.90
CA ILE A 80 8.63 -7.76 1.44
C ILE A 80 7.91 -6.56 0.80
N VAL A 81 6.81 -6.09 1.40
CA VAL A 81 6.08 -4.92 0.88
C VAL A 81 6.93 -3.65 0.97
N GLN A 82 7.65 -3.45 2.08
CA GLN A 82 8.55 -2.29 2.20
C GLN A 82 9.68 -2.34 1.17
N GLU A 83 10.25 -3.52 0.92
CA GLU A 83 11.33 -3.66 -0.05
C GLU A 83 10.83 -3.44 -1.48
N LYS A 84 9.64 -3.97 -1.81
CA LYS A 84 8.98 -3.66 -3.09
C LYS A 84 8.76 -2.16 -3.29
N ARG A 85 8.32 -1.44 -2.25
CA ARG A 85 8.13 0.02 -2.29
C ARG A 85 9.42 0.78 -2.50
N LYS A 86 10.53 0.35 -1.89
CA LYS A 86 11.84 0.96 -2.14
C LYS A 86 12.27 0.76 -3.59
N LEU A 87 12.09 -0.45 -4.12
CA LEU A 87 12.41 -0.75 -5.51
C LEU A 87 11.53 0.07 -6.48
N SER A 88 10.22 0.19 -6.20
CA SER A 88 9.30 0.99 -7.03
C SER A 88 9.48 2.50 -6.84
N SER A 89 10.02 2.97 -5.72
CA SER A 89 10.30 4.41 -5.53
C SER A 89 11.33 4.97 -6.53
N ALA A 90 12.16 4.12 -7.14
CA ALA A 90 13.01 4.49 -8.27
C ALA A 90 12.30 4.40 -9.63
N HIS A 91 11.16 3.71 -9.68
CA HIS A 91 10.35 3.50 -10.88
C HIS A 91 9.10 4.38 -10.85
N HIS A 92 9.29 5.64 -11.25
CA HIS A 92 8.22 6.62 -11.35
C HIS A 92 8.29 7.35 -12.71
N PRO A 93 7.19 7.95 -13.19
CA PRO A 93 7.23 8.80 -14.36
C PRO A 93 7.97 10.10 -14.06
N ASP A 94 8.19 10.91 -15.09
CA ASP A 94 8.70 12.26 -14.90
C ASP A 94 7.65 13.14 -14.18
N ILE A 95 7.80 13.33 -12.87
CA ILE A 95 6.81 13.99 -12.00
C ILE A 95 6.63 15.46 -12.39
N ASP A 96 7.68 16.10 -12.93
CA ASP A 96 7.65 17.52 -13.31
C ASP A 96 6.67 17.79 -14.45
N LYS A 97 6.27 16.74 -15.20
CA LYS A 97 5.24 16.80 -16.25
C LYS A 97 3.81 16.75 -15.71
N TYR A 98 3.62 16.54 -14.41
CA TYR A 98 2.31 16.49 -13.79
C TYR A 98 2.03 17.74 -12.96
N ARG A 99 0.87 18.36 -13.16
CA ARG A 99 0.41 19.41 -12.27
C ARG A 99 -0.01 18.83 -10.93
N LEU A 100 0.45 19.45 -9.84
CA LEU A 100 0.05 19.12 -8.46
C LEU A 100 -1.48 19.01 -8.28
N SER A 101 -2.26 19.86 -8.96
CA SER A 101 -3.72 19.87 -8.87
C SER A 101 -4.40 18.60 -9.42
N LEU A 102 -3.71 17.80 -10.25
CA LEU A 102 -4.29 16.58 -10.81
C LEU A 102 -4.55 15.53 -9.72
N PHE A 103 -3.71 15.50 -8.68
CA PHE A 103 -3.81 14.60 -7.53
C PHE A 103 -4.10 15.40 -6.25
N TRP A 104 -5.17 16.19 -6.27
CA TRP A 104 -5.55 17.04 -5.13
C TRP A 104 -5.84 16.27 -3.82
N ASP A 105 -6.09 14.96 -3.90
CA ASP A 105 -6.37 14.05 -2.78
C ASP A 105 -5.16 13.21 -2.35
N THR A 106 -4.03 13.24 -3.07
CA THR A 106 -2.85 12.39 -2.81
C THR A 106 -1.54 13.11 -3.14
N SER A 107 -0.57 13.10 -2.22
CA SER A 107 0.80 13.58 -2.55
C SER A 107 1.51 12.61 -3.49
N PHE A 108 2.21 13.12 -4.50
CA PHE A 108 3.02 12.33 -5.44
C PHE A 108 4.02 11.41 -4.74
N ASP A 109 4.64 11.88 -3.64
CA ASP A 109 5.62 11.10 -2.86
C ASP A 109 5.03 9.81 -2.27
N ASN A 110 3.70 9.75 -2.14
CA ASN A 110 2.99 8.60 -1.57
C ASN A 110 2.38 7.68 -2.64
N ILE A 111 2.51 8.02 -3.92
CA ILE A 111 1.99 7.20 -5.02
C ILE A 111 3.02 6.12 -5.34
N ASP A 112 2.69 4.89 -4.97
CA ASP A 112 3.33 3.70 -5.58
C ASP A 112 2.82 3.57 -7.04
N TRP A 113 3.61 4.06 -8.00
CA TRP A 113 3.22 4.15 -9.41
C TRP A 113 2.93 2.77 -10.02
N ASP A 114 3.60 1.72 -9.57
CA ASP A 114 3.31 0.35 -10.01
C ASP A 114 2.01 -0.18 -9.39
N ALA A 115 1.91 -0.12 -8.07
CA ALA A 115 0.77 -0.71 -7.35
C ALA A 115 -0.53 0.05 -7.58
N HIS A 116 -0.47 1.37 -7.78
CA HIS A 116 -1.62 2.24 -7.99
C HIS A 116 -1.82 2.65 -9.44
N SER A 117 -1.17 1.97 -10.39
CA SER A 117 -1.23 2.33 -11.81
C SER A 117 -2.65 2.51 -12.34
N SER A 118 -3.62 1.66 -11.93
CA SER A 118 -5.01 1.79 -12.39
C SER A 118 -5.63 3.11 -11.95
N TYR A 119 -5.39 3.54 -10.72
CA TYR A 119 -5.86 4.83 -10.23
C TYR A 119 -5.21 5.99 -11.00
N VAL A 120 -3.88 5.95 -11.17
CA VAL A 120 -3.12 6.98 -11.89
C VAL A 120 -3.61 7.09 -13.34
N ILE A 121 -3.68 5.96 -14.05
CA ILE A 121 -4.10 5.88 -15.46
C ILE A 121 -5.51 6.45 -15.62
N ASN A 122 -6.48 6.02 -14.81
CA ASN A 122 -7.83 6.56 -14.90
C ASN A 122 -7.85 8.06 -14.59
N ARG A 123 -7.17 8.51 -13.54
CA ARG A 123 -7.12 9.93 -13.16
C ARG A 123 -6.58 10.82 -14.27
N VAL A 124 -5.47 10.42 -14.89
CA VAL A 124 -4.86 11.16 -16.00
C VAL A 124 -5.75 11.12 -17.23
N MET A 125 -6.33 9.96 -17.58
CA MET A 125 -7.22 9.86 -18.74
C MET A 125 -8.54 10.62 -18.58
N GLU A 126 -8.97 10.86 -17.33
CA GLU A 126 -10.17 11.65 -17.03
C GLU A 126 -9.94 13.17 -17.03
N ARG A 127 -8.79 13.62 -16.51
CA ARG A 127 -8.56 15.03 -16.10
C ARG A 127 -7.21 15.61 -16.53
N GLY A 128 -6.35 14.77 -17.08
CA GLY A 128 -5.01 15.16 -17.51
C GLY A 128 -5.03 16.03 -18.76
N ASN A 129 -4.01 16.86 -18.89
CA ASN A 129 -3.67 17.56 -20.12
C ASN A 129 -2.85 16.65 -21.06
N GLU A 130 -2.49 17.17 -22.23
CA GLU A 130 -1.73 16.41 -23.23
C GLU A 130 -0.36 15.92 -22.72
N GLU A 131 0.40 16.77 -22.02
CA GLU A 131 1.71 16.43 -21.49
C GLU A 131 1.62 15.30 -20.44
N GLU A 132 0.66 15.39 -19.53
CA GLU A 132 0.37 14.40 -18.49
C GLU A 132 -0.02 13.04 -19.10
N ILE A 133 -0.84 13.04 -20.16
CA ILE A 133 -1.26 11.84 -20.87
C ILE A 133 -0.07 11.20 -21.59
N ILE A 134 0.72 11.99 -22.32
CA ILE A 134 1.88 11.48 -23.05
C ILE A 134 2.90 10.86 -22.11
N GLU A 135 3.21 11.51 -20.97
CA GLU A 135 4.12 10.94 -19.98
C GLU A 135 3.57 9.65 -19.38
N THR A 136 2.27 9.60 -19.10
CA THR A 136 1.61 8.39 -18.58
C THR A 136 1.69 7.23 -19.58
N ILE A 137 1.55 7.51 -20.89
CA ILE A 137 1.71 6.52 -21.96
C ILE A 137 3.17 6.08 -22.09
N ARG A 138 4.13 7.00 -22.02
CA ARG A 138 5.56 6.68 -22.04
C ARG A 138 5.93 5.76 -20.87
N PHE A 139 5.41 6.05 -19.68
CA PHE A 139 5.76 5.33 -18.46
C PHE A 139 5.11 3.94 -18.39
N TYR A 140 3.80 3.82 -18.56
CA TYR A 140 3.11 2.51 -18.42
C TYR A 140 3.07 1.70 -19.71
N GLY A 141 3.13 2.35 -20.86
CA GLY A 141 2.91 1.73 -22.16
C GLY A 141 1.42 1.49 -22.46
N ARG A 142 1.14 1.30 -23.76
CA ARG A 142 -0.21 1.09 -24.31
C ARG A 142 -0.93 -0.10 -23.67
N GLU A 143 -0.31 -1.27 -23.67
CA GLU A 143 -0.94 -2.53 -23.19
C GLU A 143 -1.35 -2.44 -21.72
N THR A 144 -0.50 -1.87 -20.87
CA THR A 144 -0.80 -1.65 -19.45
C THR A 144 -1.97 -0.70 -19.27
N ILE A 145 -2.05 0.36 -20.08
CA ILE A 145 -3.17 1.31 -20.00
C ILE A 145 -4.48 0.63 -20.41
N LEU A 146 -4.50 -0.07 -21.54
CA LEU A 146 -5.70 -0.72 -22.04
C LEU A 146 -6.20 -1.83 -21.10
N SER A 147 -5.29 -2.54 -20.42
CA SER A 147 -5.68 -3.57 -19.45
C SER A 147 -6.19 -3.02 -18.11
N LYS A 148 -5.77 -1.81 -17.71
CA LYS A 148 -6.07 -1.25 -16.38
C LYS A 148 -7.08 -0.10 -16.38
N ILE A 149 -7.40 0.46 -17.54
CA ILE A 149 -8.41 1.50 -17.67
C ILE A 149 -9.80 0.93 -17.33
N VAL A 150 -10.59 1.68 -16.56
CA VAL A 150 -11.92 1.26 -16.15
C VAL A 150 -12.96 2.11 -16.87
N LEU A 151 -13.68 1.49 -17.81
CA LEU A 151 -14.76 2.13 -18.53
C LEU A 151 -16.09 1.77 -17.88
N SER A 152 -16.64 2.70 -17.08
CA SER A 152 -18.01 2.58 -16.59
C SER A 152 -18.95 3.45 -17.42
N PRO A 153 -20.03 2.89 -18.02
CA PRO A 153 -21.03 3.67 -18.75
C PRO A 153 -21.73 4.74 -17.89
N SER A 154 -21.79 4.53 -16.57
CA SER A 154 -22.40 5.47 -15.62
C SER A 154 -21.43 6.55 -15.14
N SER A 155 -20.14 6.47 -15.48
CA SER A 155 -19.17 7.49 -15.10
C SER A 155 -19.38 8.76 -15.93
N PRO A 156 -19.41 9.95 -15.29
CA PRO A 156 -19.50 11.22 -16.01
C PRO A 156 -18.27 11.48 -16.89
N PHE A 157 -17.18 10.75 -16.72
CA PHE A 157 -15.94 10.88 -17.50
C PHE A 157 -15.83 9.88 -18.66
N SER A 158 -16.81 9.00 -18.85
CA SER A 158 -16.75 7.94 -19.87
C SER A 158 -16.49 8.47 -21.29
N SER A 159 -17.16 9.56 -21.67
CA SER A 159 -16.96 10.21 -22.96
C SER A 159 -15.55 10.80 -23.13
N VAL A 160 -15.01 11.42 -22.07
CA VAL A 160 -13.66 12.00 -22.06
C VAL A 160 -12.61 10.90 -22.17
N ILE A 161 -12.75 9.83 -21.38
CA ILE A 161 -11.81 8.70 -21.43
C ILE A 161 -11.83 8.06 -22.83
N LYS A 162 -13.01 7.79 -23.41
CA LYS A 162 -13.12 7.23 -24.78
C LYS A 162 -12.47 8.14 -25.83
N LYS A 163 -12.68 9.46 -25.72
CA LYS A 163 -12.03 10.44 -26.60
C LYS A 163 -10.51 10.35 -26.47
N ASN A 164 -9.98 10.32 -25.25
CA ASN A 164 -8.54 10.26 -25.00
C ASN A 164 -7.93 8.92 -25.44
N LEU A 165 -8.62 7.79 -25.23
CA LEU A 165 -8.20 6.48 -25.73
C LEU A 165 -8.10 6.46 -27.26
N LYS A 166 -9.10 7.02 -27.95
CA LYS A 166 -9.06 7.13 -29.40
C LYS A 166 -7.94 8.06 -29.87
N GLN A 167 -7.81 9.23 -29.25
CA GLN A 167 -6.86 10.26 -29.67
C GLN A 167 -5.40 9.83 -29.46
N TYR A 168 -5.06 9.32 -28.28
CA TYR A 168 -3.67 9.07 -27.89
C TYR A 168 -3.24 7.62 -28.03
N LEU A 169 -4.20 6.69 -28.05
CA LEU A 169 -3.94 5.26 -28.14
C LEU A 169 -4.62 4.61 -29.34
N ASP A 170 -5.23 5.33 -30.27
CA ASP A 170 -5.91 4.73 -31.44
C ASP A 170 -6.75 3.48 -31.06
N TYR A 171 -7.53 3.63 -29.98
CA TYR A 171 -8.35 2.57 -29.41
C TYR A 171 -9.80 3.02 -29.31
N GLU A 172 -10.69 2.26 -29.95
CA GLU A 172 -12.14 2.49 -29.89
C GLU A 172 -12.78 1.50 -28.91
N ALA A 173 -13.48 2.06 -27.90
CA ALA A 173 -14.05 1.34 -26.75
C ALA A 173 -15.55 1.59 -26.59
#